data_AF-A0A4R1GD21-F1
#
_entry.id   AF-A0A4R1GD21-F1
#
_cell.length_a   1.000
_cell.length_b   1.000
_cell.length_c   1.000
_cell.angle_alpha   90.00
_cell.angle_beta   90.00
_cell.angle_gamma   90.00
#
_symmetry.space_group_name_H-M   'P 1'
#
loop_
_entity.id
_entity.type
_entity.pdbx_description
1 polymer ?
#
loop_
_entity_poly.entity_id
_entity_poly.type
_entity_poly.pdbx_seq_one_letter_code
_entity_poly.pdbx_strand_id
1 'polypeptide(L)' 'MDAYVIGNLTGRLLMSVLIVYLVVLCFNKFDFRKAAGRLKGIAPILSIIIVFILGLAANTV' A
#
# COMPACT_ATOMS: atom_id res chain seq x y z
N MET A 1 -15.95 13.50 15.41
CA MET A 1 -14.85 12.54 15.62
C MET A 1 -14.66 11.64 14.40
N ASP A 2 -15.73 11.29 13.68
CA ASP A 2 -15.67 10.38 12.52
C ASP A 2 -14.78 10.86 11.37
N ALA A 3 -14.80 12.15 11.03
CA ALA A 3 -13.98 12.68 9.93
C ALA A 3 -12.46 12.51 10.17
N TYR A 4 -12.01 12.59 11.42
CA TYR A 4 -10.60 12.39 11.78
C TYR A 4 -10.20 10.92 11.72
N VAL A 5 -11.10 10.03 12.18
CA VAL A 5 -10.90 8.57 12.12
C VAL A 5 -10.86 8.10 10.67
N ILE A 6 -11.79 8.57 9.85
CA ILE A 6 -11.85 8.27 8.40
C ILE A 6 -10.61 8.81 7.71
N GLY A 7 -10.21 10.07 7.97
CA GLY A 7 -9.01 10.67 7.38
C GLY A 7 -7.73 9.91 7.72
N ASN A 8 -7.57 9.45 8.96
CA ASN A 8 -6.43 8.64 9.37
C ASN A 8 -6.44 7.25 8.71
N LEU A 9 -7.61 6.59 8.62
CA LEU A 9 -7.73 5.28 7.97
C LEU A 9 -7.42 5.37 6.46
N THR A 10 -7.98 6.37 5.78
CA THR A 10 -7.74 6.62 4.35
C THR A 10 -6.28 6.98 4.10
N GLY A 11 -5.68 7.81 4.96
CA GLY A 11 -4.27 8.16 4.89
C GLY A 11 -3.35 6.93 5.00
N ARG A 12 -3.64 6.03 5.95
CA ARG A 12 -2.90 4.76 6.10
C ARG A 12 -3.05 3.85 4.89
N LEU A 13 -4.27 3.71 4.36
CA LEU A 13 -4.54 2.95 3.14
C LEU A 13 -3.73 3.48 1.95
N LEU A 14 -3.74 4.80 1.75
CA LEU A 14 -2.94 5.45 0.69
C LEU A 14 -1.44 5.22 0.88
N MET A 15 -0.94 5.32 2.11
CA MET A 15 0.45 5.05 2.46
C MET A 15 0.84 3.60 2.12
N SER A 16 0.01 2.62 2.48
CA SER A 16 0.26 1.20 2.17
C SER A 16 0.29 0.94 0.67
N VAL A 17 -0.62 1.55 -0.10
CA VAL A 17 -0.61 1.46 -1.57
C VAL A 17 0.66 2.08 -2.15
N LEU A 18 1.07 3.25 -1.66
CA LEU A 18 2.30 3.94 -2.09
C LEU A 18 3.54 3.11 -1.81
N ILE A 19 3.65 2.50 -0.63
CA ILE A 19 4.78 1.65 -0.26
C ILE A 19 4.86 0.44 -1.22
N VAL A 20 3.75 -0.26 -1.44
CA VAL A 20 3.74 -1.41 -2.34
C VAL A 20 4.02 -1.00 -3.78
N TYR A 21 3.48 0.14 -4.22
CA TYR A 21 3.80 0.70 -5.53
C TYR A 21 5.29 0.96 -5.69
N LEU A 22 5.93 1.62 -4.71
CA LEU A 22 7.37 1.89 -4.70
C LEU A 22 8.20 0.60 -4.70
N VAL A 23 7.80 -0.40 -3.92
CA VAL A 23 8.48 -1.71 -3.90
C VAL A 23 8.40 -2.37 -5.28
N VAL A 24 7.21 -2.44 -5.88
CA VAL A 24 7.02 -3.01 -7.23
C VAL A 24 7.79 -2.21 -8.29
N LEU A 25 7.87 -0.88 -8.14
CA LEU A 25 8.62 0.00 -9.02
C LEU A 25 10.13 -0.26 -8.92
N CYS A 26 10.66 -0.38 -7.70
CA CYS A 26 12.06 -0.72 -7.42
C CYS A 26 12.44 -2.09 -7.98
N PHE A 27 11.60 -3.12 -7.76
CA PHE A 27 11.85 -4.47 -8.28
C PHE A 27 11.78 -4.55 -9.81
N ASN A 28 11.03 -3.67 -10.46
CA ASN A 28 10.96 -3.60 -11.93
C ASN A 28 11.92 -2.57 -12.54
N LYS A 29 12.99 -2.15 -11.84
CA LYS A 29 14.00 -1.21 -12.34
C LYS A 29 13.41 0.10 -12.90
N PHE A 30 12.40 0.67 -12.25
CA PHE A 30 11.71 1.90 -12.69
C PHE A 30 10.98 1.80 -14.04
N ASP A 31 10.72 0.59 -14.52
CA ASP A 31 10.00 0.35 -15.77
C ASP A 31 8.47 0.47 -15.52
N PHE A 32 7.97 1.71 -15.57
CA PHE A 32 6.59 2.08 -15.19
C PHE A 32 5.51 1.25 -15.88
N ARG A 33 5.74 0.83 -17.14
CA ARG A 33 4.80 -0.02 -17.89
C ARG A 33 4.64 -1.41 -17.28
N LYS A 34 5.74 -2.04 -16.84
CA LYS A 34 5.70 -3.37 -16.22
C LYS A 34 5.15 -3.30 -14.79
N ALA A 35 5.46 -2.23 -14.06
CA ALA A 35 4.92 -2.01 -12.73
C ALA A 35 3.38 -1.85 -12.76
N ALA A 36 2.85 -1.03 -13.67
CA ALA A 36 1.40 -0.84 -13.86
C ALA A 36 0.68 -2.14 -14.28
N GLY A 37 1.32 -2.96 -15.12
CA GLY A 37 0.79 -4.27 -15.50
C GLY A 37 0.75 -5.28 -14.34
N ARG A 38 1.79 -5.31 -13.51
CA ARG A 38 1.85 -6.23 -12.36
C ARG A 38 0.96 -5.81 -11.18
N LEU A 39 0.66 -4.51 -11.04
CA LEU A 39 -0.26 -4.00 -10.01
C LEU A 39 -1.68 -4.57 -10.12
N LYS A 40 -2.07 -5.11 -11.28
CA LYS A 40 -3.35 -5.83 -11.47
C LYS A 40 -3.33 -7.28 -10.96
N GLY A 41 -2.18 -7.81 -10.56
CA GLY A 41 -2.04 -9.16 -10.03
C GLY A 41 -2.54 -9.30 -8.60
N ILE A 42 -2.86 -10.52 -8.19
CA ILE A 42 -3.26 -10.87 -6.81
C ILE A 42 -2.12 -10.59 -5.82
N ALA A 43 -0.86 -10.75 -6.23
CA ALA A 43 0.32 -10.58 -5.37
C ALA A 43 0.48 -9.16 -4.76
N PRO A 44 0.43 -8.06 -5.52
CA PRO A 44 0.50 -6.72 -4.94
C PRO A 44 -0.72 -6.37 -4.09
N ILE A 45 -1.92 -6.88 -4.41
CA ILE A 45 -3.11 -6.70 -3.56
C ILE A 45 -2.89 -7.34 -2.18
N LEU A 46 -2.40 -8.59 -2.16
CA LEU A 46 -2.03 -9.27 -0.92
C LEU A 46 -0.96 -8.50 -0.14
N SER A 47 0.04 -7.96 -0.85
CA SER A 47 1.10 -7.15 -0.23
C SER A 47 0.54 -5.87 0.40
N ILE A 48 -0.41 -5.19 -0.24
CA ILE A 48 -1.07 -3.99 0.29
C ILE A 48 -1.83 -4.33 1.57
N ILE A 49 -2.60 -5.42 1.56
CA ILE A 49 -3.35 -5.88 2.73
C ILE A 49 -2.43 -6.19 3.90
N ILE A 50 -1.32 -6.92 3.66
CA ILE A 50 -0.33 -7.25 4.69
C ILE A 50 0.29 -5.97 5.28
N VAL A 51 0.76 -5.04 4.43
CA VAL A 51 1.37 -3.78 4.87
C VAL A 51 0.38 -2.92 5.64
N PHE A 52 -0.89 -2.91 5.23
CA PHE A 52 -1.95 -2.20 5.92
C PHE A 52 -2.21 -2.77 7.32
N ILE A 53 -2.35 -4.09 7.46
CA ILE A 53 -2.53 -4.77 8.76
C ILE A 53 -1.33 -4.49 9.67
N LEU A 54 -0.11 -4.55 9.12
CA LEU A 54 1.11 -4.27 9.88
C LEU A 54 1.17 -2.82 10.36
N GLY A 55 0.75 -1.87 9.52
CA GLY A 55 0.65 -0.44 9.87
C GLY A 55 -0.45 -0.14 10.89
N LEU A 56 -1.52 -0.95 10.94
CA LEU A 56 -2.51 -0.91 12.01
C LEU A 56 -1.94 -1.44 13.33
N ALA A 57 -1.26 -2.58 13.31
CA ALA A 57 -0.65 -3.19 14.48
C ALA A 57 0.49 -2.34 15.09
N ALA A 58 1.26 -1.65 14.25
CA ALA A 58 2.32 -0.75 14.71
C ALA A 58 1.78 0.54 15.37
N ASN A 59 0.52 0.91 15.12
CA ASN A 59 -0.12 2.10 15.69
C ASN A 59 -0.98 1.81 16.93
N THR A 60 -1.04 0.55 17.37
CA THR A 60 -1.71 0.15 18.61
C THR A 60 -0.77 0.08 19.82
N VAL A 61 0.48 0.57 19.69
CA VAL A 61 1.47 0.75 20.76
C VAL A 61 1.60 2.23 21.10
#